data_AF-A0A2K3NCQ0-F1
#
_entry.id   AF-A0A2K3NCQ0-F1
#
_cell.length_a   1.000
_cell.length_b   1.000
_cell.length_c   1.000
_cell.angle_alpha   90.00
_cell.angle_beta   90.00
_cell.angle_gamma   90.00
#
_symmetry.space_group_name_H-M   'P 1'
#
loop_
_entity.id
_entity.type
_entity.pdbx_description
1 polymer ?
#
loop_
_entity_poly.entity_id
_entity_poly.type
_entity_poly.pdbx_seq_one_letter_code
_entity_poly.pdbx_strand_id
1 'polypeptide(L)'
;MCKSVEEVKVAVKEHFEKNFKEGLSSRSNLNGLSFSQISQSDNDLLTEPFTEEESDFMNFFHEFYHNAFLPKGITTSFLALLPKKDHPRVLSDYRPISLIGCVYKVLSKILDGVVVVNEIIDLARRRKDHCFLMKVDFEKAYDTVNWRYLEDMMRRMGFPDIWIRWMRTCIFNSSMSVLINGSPTADFKVEKGLRQGDPLSLFLFLIAAEGLTGIIKRAVELGLYRGYKVSDNIQFNVLQFADDTILVGEDNWDNLWSIKSILRSFELVSGLKVNFLKRKIYGLHVADNFMKVASSFLSCNIDSTPFRFLGIPVGANPRRCATWNGIIESMKSKLSSWQ
;
A
#
# COMPACT_ATOMS: atom_id res chain seq x y z
N MET A 1 -7.77 -38.58 22.36
CA MET A 1 -6.84 -37.91 23.29
C MET A 1 -7.00 -36.41 23.14
N CYS A 2 -7.46 -35.70 24.17
CA CYS A 2 -7.32 -34.24 24.21
C CYS A 2 -5.83 -33.92 24.34
N LYS A 3 -5.25 -33.24 23.36
CA LYS A 3 -3.91 -32.67 23.51
C LYS A 3 -3.91 -31.72 24.71
N SER A 4 -2.84 -31.76 25.51
CA SER A 4 -2.70 -30.83 26.62
C SER A 4 -2.60 -29.38 26.10
N VAL A 5 -3.03 -28.40 26.90
CA VAL A 5 -2.90 -26.96 26.52
C VAL A 5 -1.45 -26.61 26.20
N GLU A 6 -0.49 -27.26 26.85
CA GLU A 6 0.93 -27.05 26.63
C GLU A 6 1.41 -27.61 25.27
N GLU A 7 0.94 -28.79 24.86
CA GLU A 7 1.22 -29.33 23.52
C GLU A 7 0.67 -28.43 22.41
N VAL A 8 -0.50 -27.82 22.63
CA VAL A 8 -1.07 -26.85 21.69
C VAL A 8 -0.20 -25.59 21.62
N LYS A 9 0.26 -25.08 22.77
CA LYS A 9 1.16 -23.92 22.83
C LYS A 9 2.48 -24.15 22.10
N VAL A 10 3.10 -25.32 22.27
CA VAL A 10 4.33 -25.68 21.56
C VAL A 10 4.10 -25.76 20.06
N ALA A 11 3.06 -26.47 19.61
CA ALA A 11 2.76 -26.61 18.19
C ALA A 11 2.44 -25.26 17.51
N VAL A 12 1.71 -24.38 18.21
CA VAL A 12 1.40 -23.03 17.72
C VAL A 12 2.67 -22.17 17.67
N LYS A 13 3.51 -22.21 18.70
CA LYS A 13 4.81 -21.52 18.70
C LYS A 13 5.64 -21.94 17.50
N GLU A 14 5.86 -23.25 17.31
CA GLU A 14 6.66 -23.79 16.21
C GLU A 14 6.12 -23.38 14.84
N HIS A 15 4.79 -23.38 14.68
CA HIS A 15 4.14 -22.93 13.46
C HIS A 15 4.44 -21.45 13.14
N PHE A 16 4.26 -20.56 14.13
CA PHE A 16 4.49 -19.13 13.91
C PHE A 16 5.97 -18.78 13.83
N GLU A 17 6.83 -19.40 14.65
CA GLU A 17 8.28 -19.24 14.56
C GLU A 17 8.77 -19.62 13.15
N LYS A 18 8.28 -20.72 12.58
CA LYS A 18 8.61 -21.10 11.19
C LYS A 18 8.12 -20.07 10.17
N ASN A 19 6.93 -19.49 10.36
CA ASN A 19 6.39 -18.48 9.46
C ASN A 19 7.24 -17.20 9.45
N PHE A 20 7.82 -16.83 10.60
CA PHE A 20 8.59 -15.60 10.80
C PHE A 20 10.12 -15.77 10.70
N LYS A 21 10.60 -16.99 10.42
CA LYS A 21 12.01 -17.25 10.07
C LYS A 21 12.32 -16.84 8.63
N GLU A 22 13.51 -16.29 8.42
CA GLU A 22 14.00 -15.97 7.08
C GLU A 22 14.63 -17.22 6.45
N GLY A 23 14.04 -17.68 5.35
CA GLY A 23 14.46 -18.93 4.70
C GLY A 23 15.66 -18.77 3.76
N LEU A 24 15.96 -17.55 3.32
CA LEU A 24 17.04 -17.25 2.39
C LEU A 24 18.18 -16.51 3.09
N SER A 25 19.39 -17.10 3.06
CA SER A 25 20.59 -16.49 3.63
C SER A 25 21.05 -15.24 2.85
N SER A 26 20.78 -15.20 1.55
CA SER A 26 21.07 -14.09 0.64
C SER A 26 19.93 -13.90 -0.37
N ARG A 27 19.62 -12.64 -0.68
CA ARG A 27 18.60 -12.23 -1.66
C ARG A 27 19.23 -11.29 -2.68
N SER A 28 18.71 -11.32 -3.91
CA SER A 28 19.04 -10.32 -4.92
C SER A 28 18.61 -8.93 -4.43
N ASN A 29 19.27 -7.88 -4.92
CA ASN A 29 18.98 -6.50 -4.54
C ASN A 29 18.45 -5.70 -5.74
N LEU A 30 18.07 -4.45 -5.48
CA LEU A 30 17.55 -3.52 -6.48
C LEU A 30 18.65 -2.64 -7.11
N ASN A 31 19.85 -3.20 -7.31
CA ASN A 31 20.93 -2.46 -7.96
C ASN A 31 20.53 -1.97 -9.36
N GLY A 32 20.89 -0.72 -9.68
CA GLY A 32 20.51 -0.07 -10.94
C GLY A 32 19.13 0.61 -10.93
N LEU A 33 18.37 0.53 -9.83
CA LEU A 33 17.16 1.33 -9.63
C LEU A 33 17.46 2.57 -8.78
N SER A 34 16.95 3.72 -9.22
CA SER A 34 16.95 4.98 -8.48
C SER A 34 15.57 5.24 -7.88
N PHE A 35 15.53 5.67 -6.62
CA PHE A 35 14.31 6.05 -5.92
C PHE A 35 14.35 7.53 -5.55
N SER A 36 13.18 8.13 -5.38
CA SER A 36 13.08 9.49 -4.84
C SER A 36 13.72 9.52 -3.45
N GLN A 37 14.61 10.50 -3.26
CA GLN A 37 15.31 10.69 -2.00
C GLN A 37 14.62 11.77 -1.16
N ILE A 38 14.67 11.60 0.15
CA ILE A 38 14.24 12.64 1.09
C ILE A 38 15.18 13.84 1.00
N SER A 39 14.60 15.03 1.18
CA SER A 39 15.38 16.26 1.15
C SER A 39 16.27 16.37 2.38
N GLN A 40 17.34 17.17 2.30
CA GLN A 40 18.21 17.42 3.45
C GLN A 40 17.44 18.05 4.62
N SER A 41 16.51 18.97 4.34
CA SER A 41 15.67 19.57 5.38
C SER A 41 14.77 18.55 6.08
N ASP A 42 14.23 17.57 5.35
CA ASP A 42 13.44 16.49 5.96
C ASP A 42 14.35 15.58 6.81
N ASN A 43 15.58 15.32 6.35
CA ASN A 43 16.57 14.57 7.13
C ASN A 43 16.93 15.27 8.43
N ASP A 44 17.14 16.59 8.38
CA ASP A 44 17.47 17.39 9.56
C ASP A 44 16.32 17.30 10.58
N LEU A 45 15.06 17.47 10.13
CA LEU A 45 13.86 17.30 10.96
C LEU A 45 13.74 15.88 11.57
N LEU A 46 14.03 14.83 10.80
CA LEU A 46 13.98 13.44 11.29
C LEU A 46 15.03 13.14 12.36
N THR A 47 16.08 13.96 12.47
CA THR A 47 17.18 13.77 13.41
C THR A 47 17.22 14.80 14.53
N GLU A 48 16.31 15.77 14.51
CA GLU A 48 16.18 16.78 15.54
C GLU A 48 15.77 16.13 16.88
N PRO A 49 16.36 16.53 18.02
CA PRO A 49 15.95 16.05 19.33
C PRO A 49 14.50 16.44 19.64
N PHE A 50 13.74 15.51 20.24
CA PHE A 50 12.40 15.81 20.74
C PHE A 50 12.46 16.89 21.84
N THR A 51 11.62 17.92 21.74
CA THR A 51 11.41 18.94 22.78
C THR A 51 10.19 18.58 23.65
N GLU A 52 10.12 19.11 24.87
CA GLU A 52 9.28 18.63 25.99
C GLU A 52 7.74 18.79 25.84
N GLU A 53 7.19 19.17 24.67
CA GLU A 53 5.77 19.56 24.50
C GLU A 53 4.93 18.62 23.61
N GLU A 54 4.94 17.29 23.86
CA GLU A 54 4.04 16.32 23.19
C GLU A 54 2.80 15.94 24.04
N SER A 55 2.29 16.86 24.86
CA SER A 55 1.16 16.62 25.80
C SER A 55 -0.23 16.54 25.12
N ASP A 56 -0.45 17.29 24.05
CA ASP A 56 -1.79 17.44 23.45
C ASP A 56 -2.27 16.19 22.69
N PHE A 57 -1.33 15.39 22.20
CA PHE A 57 -1.63 14.19 21.41
C PHE A 57 -2.27 13.09 22.27
N MET A 58 -1.84 12.94 23.52
CA MET A 58 -2.34 11.90 24.43
C MET A 58 -3.71 12.25 25.02
N ASN A 59 -3.99 13.54 25.27
CA ASN A 59 -5.30 14.01 25.72
C ASN A 59 -6.40 13.76 24.66
N PHE A 60 -6.07 13.92 23.37
CA PHE A 60 -6.96 13.63 22.25
C PHE A 60 -7.41 12.16 22.19
N PHE A 61 -6.49 11.21 22.40
CA PHE A 61 -6.83 9.78 22.41
C PHE A 61 -7.70 9.39 23.60
N HIS A 62 -7.49 10.03 24.76
CA HIS A 62 -8.27 9.78 25.96
C HIS A 62 -9.74 10.23 25.82
N GLU A 63 -9.99 11.33 25.11
CA GLU A 63 -11.34 11.87 24.89
C GLU A 63 -12.14 11.11 23.79
N PHE A 64 -11.45 10.68 22.73
CA PHE A 64 -12.03 9.80 21.69
C PHE A 64 -12.46 8.45 22.26
N TYR A 65 -11.63 7.86 23.13
CA TYR A 65 -11.87 6.55 23.74
C TYR A 65 -13.12 6.50 24.63
N HIS A 66 -13.46 7.62 25.29
CA HIS A 66 -14.59 7.66 26.22
C HIS A 66 -15.92 8.10 25.58
N ASN A 67 -15.91 8.93 24.53
CA ASN A 67 -17.11 9.66 24.11
C ASN A 67 -17.54 9.42 22.65
N ALA A 68 -16.74 8.72 21.84
CA ALA A 68 -17.05 8.35 20.44
C ALA A 68 -17.60 9.49 19.54
N PHE A 69 -17.21 10.74 19.82
CA PHE A 69 -17.59 11.93 19.06
C PHE A 69 -16.39 12.47 18.28
N LEU A 70 -16.58 12.82 17.00
CA LEU A 70 -15.53 13.46 16.17
C LEU A 70 -15.79 14.98 16.10
N PRO A 71 -14.87 15.83 16.60
CA PRO A 71 -15.07 17.27 16.62
C PRO A 71 -15.20 17.86 15.20
N LYS A 72 -16.05 18.89 15.04
CA LYS A 72 -16.20 19.69 13.80
C LYS A 72 -14.86 20.18 13.23
N GLY A 73 -13.84 20.32 14.08
CA GLY A 73 -12.44 20.60 13.77
C GLY A 73 -11.80 19.73 12.68
N ILE A 74 -12.25 18.47 12.54
CA ILE A 74 -11.68 17.51 11.57
C ILE A 74 -12.22 17.74 10.14
N THR A 75 -13.39 18.39 10.02
CA THR A 75 -13.99 18.80 8.73
C THR A 75 -13.76 20.27 8.40
N THR A 76 -13.38 21.09 9.38
CA THR A 76 -13.03 22.49 9.17
C THR A 76 -11.54 22.63 8.90
N SER A 77 -11.16 23.02 7.70
CA SER A 77 -9.78 23.35 7.37
C SER A 77 -9.43 24.76 7.85
N PHE A 78 -8.28 24.94 8.51
CA PHE A 78 -7.76 26.27 8.78
C PHE A 78 -7.11 26.86 7.51
N LEU A 79 -7.41 28.12 7.19
CA LEU A 79 -6.80 28.82 6.06
C LEU A 79 -5.56 29.58 6.54
N ALA A 80 -4.36 29.04 6.29
CA ALA A 80 -3.11 29.73 6.55
C ALA A 80 -2.78 30.68 5.39
N LEU A 81 -2.51 31.96 5.67
CA LEU A 81 -2.15 32.96 4.67
C LEU A 81 -0.62 33.08 4.58
N LEU A 82 -0.03 32.61 3.49
CA LEU A 82 1.41 32.71 3.22
C LEU A 82 1.72 33.95 2.36
N PRO A 83 2.60 34.86 2.80
CA PRO A 83 2.93 36.06 2.04
C PRO A 83 3.66 35.73 0.72
N LYS A 84 3.26 36.35 -0.40
CA LYS A 84 3.93 36.20 -1.71
C LYS A 84 5.18 37.08 -1.87
N LYS A 85 5.39 38.06 -0.97
CA LYS A 85 6.48 39.07 -1.00
C LYS A 85 6.77 39.56 0.42
N ASP A 86 7.95 40.15 0.66
CA ASP A 86 8.44 40.55 1.99
C ASP A 86 7.55 41.54 2.76
N HIS A 87 6.69 42.30 2.06
CA HIS A 87 5.80 43.30 2.67
C HIS A 87 4.41 43.27 2.00
N PRO A 88 3.55 42.28 2.33
CA PRO A 88 2.20 42.19 1.79
C PRO A 88 1.33 43.35 2.30
N ARG A 89 0.64 44.05 1.39
CA ARG A 89 -0.18 45.23 1.74
C ARG A 89 -1.67 45.02 1.48
N VAL A 90 -2.02 44.12 0.57
CA VAL A 90 -3.42 43.79 0.22
C VAL A 90 -3.65 42.28 0.32
N LEU A 91 -4.91 41.85 0.54
CA LEU A 91 -5.23 40.42 0.71
C LEU A 91 -4.80 39.54 -0.48
N SER A 92 -4.75 40.09 -1.70
CA SER A 92 -4.25 39.40 -2.90
C SER A 92 -2.74 39.10 -2.86
N ASP A 93 -1.99 39.72 -1.95
CA ASP A 93 -0.56 39.47 -1.71
C ASP A 93 -0.31 38.19 -0.90
N TYR A 94 -1.36 37.53 -0.39
CA TYR A 94 -1.25 36.27 0.34
C TYR A 94 -1.70 35.08 -0.53
N ARG A 95 -1.06 33.92 -0.34
CA ARG A 95 -1.54 32.61 -0.80
C ARG A 95 -2.31 31.94 0.34
N PRO A 96 -3.61 31.66 0.19
CA PRO A 96 -4.33 30.86 1.17
C PRO A 96 -3.99 29.38 1.00
N ILE A 97 -3.54 28.72 2.07
CA ILE A 97 -3.30 27.27 2.15
C ILE A 97 -4.25 26.68 3.17
N SER A 98 -5.06 25.72 2.73
CA SER A 98 -5.97 24.96 3.59
C SER A 98 -5.20 23.86 4.33
N LEU A 99 -5.11 23.96 5.66
CA LEU A 99 -4.49 22.97 6.53
C LEU A 99 -5.49 21.85 6.81
N ILE A 100 -5.36 20.78 6.02
CA ILE A 100 -6.20 19.59 6.07
C ILE A 100 -5.55 18.52 6.97
N GLY A 101 -6.34 17.89 7.84
CA GLY A 101 -5.89 16.80 8.72
C GLY A 101 -5.37 15.57 7.96
N CYS A 102 -4.40 14.84 8.53
CA CYS A 102 -3.75 13.68 7.90
C CYS A 102 -4.74 12.58 7.48
N VAL A 103 -5.82 12.38 8.24
CA VAL A 103 -6.87 11.40 7.94
C VAL A 103 -7.64 11.75 6.66
N TYR A 104 -7.99 13.02 6.46
CA TYR A 104 -8.62 13.46 5.21
C TYR A 104 -7.64 13.35 4.04
N LYS A 105 -6.34 13.66 4.25
CA LYS A 105 -5.32 13.45 3.21
C LYS A 105 -5.22 11.99 2.78
N VAL A 106 -5.32 11.04 3.72
CA VAL A 106 -5.34 9.60 3.43
C VAL A 106 -6.62 9.21 2.67
N LEU A 107 -7.79 9.71 3.11
CA LEU A 107 -9.06 9.44 2.44
C LEU A 107 -9.13 10.04 1.04
N SER A 108 -8.60 11.26 0.84
CA SER A 108 -8.43 11.87 -0.47
C SER A 108 -7.54 11.00 -1.35
N LYS A 109 -6.38 10.56 -0.87
CA LYS A 109 -5.48 9.69 -1.64
C LYS A 109 -6.11 8.36 -2.05
N ILE A 110 -6.94 7.75 -1.18
CA ILE A 110 -7.71 6.54 -1.50
C ILE A 110 -8.69 6.81 -2.64
N LEU A 111 -9.46 7.88 -2.52
CA LEU A 111 -10.44 8.27 -3.52
C LEU A 111 -9.78 8.65 -4.85
N ASP A 112 -8.64 9.34 -4.80
CA ASP A 112 -7.86 9.74 -5.98
C ASP A 112 -7.44 8.49 -6.77
N GLY A 113 -6.89 7.46 -6.11
CA GLY A 113 -6.49 6.22 -6.79
C GLY A 113 -7.66 5.49 -7.47
N VAL A 114 -8.80 5.39 -6.77
CA VAL A 114 -10.01 4.75 -7.32
C VAL A 114 -10.57 5.55 -8.50
N VAL A 115 -10.58 6.88 -8.41
CA VAL A 115 -11.01 7.77 -9.50
C VAL A 115 -10.10 7.60 -10.71
N VAL A 116 -8.78 7.55 -10.53
CA VAL A 116 -7.82 7.37 -11.62
C VAL A 116 -8.08 6.07 -12.39
N VAL A 117 -8.30 4.94 -11.70
CA VAL A 117 -8.58 3.66 -12.37
C VAL A 117 -9.92 3.70 -13.11
N ASN A 118 -10.94 4.34 -12.52
CA ASN A 118 -12.23 4.54 -13.18
C ASN A 118 -12.10 5.34 -14.48
N GLU A 119 -11.38 6.47 -14.43
CA GLU A 119 -11.15 7.31 -15.61
C GLU A 119 -10.35 6.57 -16.68
N ILE A 120 -9.38 5.73 -16.30
CA ILE A 120 -8.63 4.88 -17.25
C ILE A 120 -9.56 3.89 -17.95
N ILE A 121 -10.41 3.19 -17.20
CA ILE A 121 -11.37 2.23 -17.76
C ILE A 121 -12.35 2.94 -18.69
N ASP A 122 -12.90 4.07 -18.27
CA ASP A 122 -13.85 4.84 -19.06
C ASP A 122 -13.21 5.43 -20.31
N LEU A 123 -11.95 5.88 -20.22
CA LEU A 123 -11.19 6.37 -21.37
C LEU A 123 -10.94 5.25 -22.38
N ALA A 124 -10.49 4.08 -21.92
CA ALA A 124 -10.25 2.92 -22.78
C ALA A 124 -11.54 2.48 -23.48
N ARG A 125 -12.66 2.47 -22.74
CA ARG A 125 -14.01 2.21 -23.29
C ARG A 125 -14.40 3.18 -24.41
N ARG A 126 -14.20 4.49 -24.19
CA ARG A 126 -14.56 5.52 -25.18
C ARG A 126 -13.70 5.44 -26.44
N ARG A 127 -12.40 5.19 -26.29
CA ARG A 127 -11.45 5.11 -27.41
C ARG A 127 -11.47 3.76 -28.13
N LYS A 128 -12.06 2.73 -27.52
CA LYS A 128 -11.97 1.34 -27.95
C LYS A 128 -10.54 0.81 -27.93
N ASP A 129 -9.75 1.30 -26.98
CA ASP A 129 -8.39 0.84 -26.78
C ASP A 129 -8.40 -0.59 -26.23
N HIS A 130 -7.46 -1.40 -26.70
CA HIS A 130 -7.23 -2.75 -26.22
C HIS A 130 -6.22 -2.70 -25.06
N CYS A 131 -6.65 -3.08 -23.85
CA CYS A 131 -5.77 -3.14 -22.69
C CYS A 131 -6.32 -4.09 -21.61
N PHE A 132 -5.47 -4.49 -20.68
CA PHE A 132 -5.88 -5.25 -19.51
C PHE A 132 -5.56 -4.51 -18.21
N LEU A 133 -6.31 -4.85 -17.16
CA LEU A 133 -6.00 -4.54 -15.77
C LEU A 133 -5.71 -5.84 -15.04
N MET A 134 -4.67 -5.86 -14.22
CA MET A 134 -4.39 -6.99 -13.33
C MET A 134 -4.39 -6.52 -11.89
N LYS A 135 -5.32 -7.05 -11.10
CA LYS A 135 -5.31 -6.88 -9.65
C LYS A 135 -4.38 -7.91 -9.03
N VAL A 136 -3.45 -7.42 -8.22
CA VAL A 136 -2.42 -8.17 -7.50
C VAL A 136 -2.66 -8.02 -6.00
N ASP A 137 -2.54 -9.13 -5.28
CA ASP A 137 -2.76 -9.25 -3.83
C ASP A 137 -1.60 -10.05 -3.23
N PHE A 138 -1.07 -9.65 -2.06
CA PHE A 138 0.07 -10.32 -1.44
C PHE A 138 -0.37 -11.29 -0.34
N GLU A 139 0.25 -12.48 -0.31
CA GLU A 139 0.00 -13.48 0.72
C GLU A 139 0.61 -13.01 2.04
N LYS A 140 -0.24 -12.73 3.05
CA LYS A 140 0.19 -12.26 4.38
C LYS A 140 1.23 -11.14 4.25
N ALA A 141 0.84 -10.07 3.56
CA ALA A 141 1.75 -9.03 3.10
C ALA A 141 2.64 -8.48 4.23
N TYR A 142 2.07 -8.19 5.39
CA TYR A 142 2.82 -7.73 6.55
C TYR A 142 3.81 -8.79 7.07
N ASP A 143 3.38 -10.04 7.23
CA ASP A 143 4.18 -11.12 7.83
C ASP A 143 5.40 -11.55 6.99
N THR A 144 5.44 -11.18 5.70
CA THR A 144 6.41 -11.72 4.73
C THR A 144 7.49 -10.73 4.30
N VAL A 145 7.38 -9.45 4.68
CA VAL A 145 8.37 -8.40 4.31
C VAL A 145 9.75 -8.74 4.88
N ASN A 146 10.76 -8.83 4.02
CA ASN A 146 12.14 -9.02 4.46
C ASN A 146 12.74 -7.72 5.02
N TRP A 147 13.31 -7.78 6.22
CA TRP A 147 13.87 -6.60 6.90
C TRP A 147 15.13 -6.03 6.24
N ARG A 148 16.00 -6.89 5.68
CA ARG A 148 17.21 -6.41 4.98
C ARG A 148 16.84 -5.63 3.72
N TYR A 149 15.89 -6.16 2.96
CA TYR A 149 15.31 -5.46 1.80
C TYR A 149 14.72 -4.10 2.18
N LEU A 150 13.94 -4.05 3.26
CA LEU A 150 13.34 -2.80 3.73
C LEU A 150 14.40 -1.78 4.16
N GLU A 151 15.44 -2.22 4.87
CA GLU A 151 16.58 -1.39 5.19
C GLU A 151 17.29 -0.86 3.93
N ASP A 152 17.56 -1.72 2.94
CA ASP A 152 18.16 -1.32 1.67
C ASP A 152 17.30 -0.29 0.93
N MET A 153 15.97 -0.43 0.96
CA MET A 153 15.04 0.54 0.38
C MET A 153 15.14 1.89 1.09
N MET A 154 15.15 1.91 2.43
CA MET A 154 15.30 3.14 3.20
C MET A 154 16.62 3.85 2.90
N ARG A 155 17.73 3.10 2.79
CA ARG A 155 19.03 3.66 2.38
C ARG A 155 18.96 4.29 1.00
N ARG A 156 18.32 3.62 0.04
CA ARG A 156 18.17 4.13 -1.34
C ARG A 156 17.29 5.37 -1.44
N MET A 157 16.29 5.46 -0.57
CA MET A 157 15.43 6.63 -0.42
C MET A 157 16.09 7.75 0.41
N GLY A 158 17.34 7.58 0.86
CA GLY A 158 18.11 8.63 1.52
C GLY A 158 17.79 8.82 3.01
N PHE A 159 17.16 7.84 3.66
CA PHE A 159 16.93 7.89 5.11
C PHE A 159 18.26 7.90 5.88
N PRO A 160 18.38 8.72 6.93
CA PRO A 160 19.62 8.83 7.68
C PRO A 160 19.87 7.57 8.49
N ASP A 161 21.16 7.22 8.66
CA ASP A 161 21.58 5.99 9.34
C ASP A 161 21.05 5.87 10.77
N ILE A 162 20.88 7.00 11.47
CA ILE A 162 20.32 7.02 12.82
C ILE A 162 18.85 6.58 12.84
N TRP A 163 18.06 6.99 11.84
CA TRP A 163 16.65 6.62 11.72
C TRP A 163 16.49 5.16 11.34
N ILE A 164 17.35 4.66 10.44
CA ILE A 164 17.43 3.23 10.11
C ILE A 164 17.78 2.42 11.36
N ARG A 165 18.70 2.91 12.21
CA ARG A 165 19.05 2.27 13.47
C ARG A 165 17.87 2.23 14.45
N TRP A 166 17.09 3.30 14.55
CA TRP A 166 15.85 3.31 15.35
C TRP A 166 14.87 2.27 14.85
N MET A 167 14.61 2.20 13.55
CA MET A 167 13.72 1.17 12.97
C MET A 167 14.22 -0.25 13.23
N ARG A 168 15.55 -0.47 13.17
CA ARG A 168 16.14 -1.76 13.52
C ARG A 168 15.90 -2.15 14.97
N THR A 169 16.02 -1.20 15.90
CA THR A 169 15.76 -1.44 17.32
C THR A 169 14.28 -1.68 17.60
N CYS A 170 13.39 -0.88 17.00
CA CYS A 170 11.95 -0.96 17.27
C CYS A 170 11.29 -2.21 16.64
N ILE A 171 11.74 -2.60 15.44
CA ILE A 171 11.01 -3.55 14.59
C ILE A 171 11.89 -4.76 14.24
N PHE A 172 13.11 -4.54 13.73
CA PHE A 172 13.95 -5.62 13.17
C PHE A 172 14.73 -6.45 14.19
N ASN A 173 14.56 -6.20 15.49
CA ASN A 173 15.18 -6.98 16.57
C ASN A 173 14.13 -7.42 17.59
N SER A 174 12.97 -7.85 17.10
CA SER A 174 11.84 -8.17 17.96
C SER A 174 11.68 -9.66 18.24
N SER A 175 11.14 -9.95 19.43
CA SER A 175 10.63 -11.27 19.81
C SER A 175 9.11 -11.23 19.87
N MET A 176 8.46 -12.37 19.66
CA MET A 176 7.01 -12.49 19.69
C MET A 176 6.57 -13.72 20.49
N SER A 177 5.41 -13.62 21.13
CA SER A 177 4.66 -14.73 21.72
C SER A 177 3.23 -14.74 21.15
N VAL A 178 2.63 -15.92 21.05
CA VAL A 178 1.24 -16.07 20.61
C VAL A 178 0.35 -16.28 21.83
N LEU A 179 -0.78 -15.56 21.92
CA LEU A 179 -1.76 -15.77 22.97
C LEU A 179 -2.71 -16.90 22.59
N ILE A 180 -2.81 -17.93 23.44
CA ILE A 180 -3.80 -19.00 23.33
C ILE A 180 -4.70 -18.91 24.56
N ASN A 181 -5.98 -18.59 24.34
CA ASN A 181 -6.96 -18.36 25.40
C ASN A 181 -6.49 -17.36 26.46
N GLY A 182 -5.84 -16.27 26.02
CA GLY A 182 -5.31 -15.23 26.92
C GLY A 182 -3.98 -15.58 27.61
N SER A 183 -3.46 -16.80 27.42
CA SER A 183 -2.18 -17.23 27.98
C SER A 183 -1.09 -17.30 26.90
N PRO A 184 0.08 -16.65 27.09
CA PRO A 184 1.13 -16.62 26.09
C PRO A 184 1.85 -17.97 25.94
N THR A 185 2.38 -18.21 24.74
CA THR A 185 3.47 -19.17 24.50
C THR A 185 4.80 -18.60 24.99
N ALA A 186 5.82 -19.46 25.11
CA ALA A 186 7.20 -18.98 25.14
C ALA A 186 7.50 -18.10 23.91
N ASP A 187 8.34 -17.10 24.08
CA ASP A 187 8.72 -16.20 23.01
C ASP A 187 9.63 -16.89 21.99
N PHE A 188 9.68 -16.32 20.80
CA PHE A 188 10.60 -16.68 19.73
C PHE A 188 11.07 -15.43 19.01
N LYS A 189 12.27 -15.53 18.42
CA LYS A 189 12.86 -14.44 17.65
C LYS A 189 12.18 -14.34 16.28
N VAL A 190 11.82 -13.12 15.90
CA VAL A 190 11.29 -12.79 14.58
C VAL A 190 12.46 -12.38 13.67
N GLU A 191 12.44 -12.79 12.39
CA GLU A 191 13.51 -12.48 11.44
C GLU A 191 13.02 -11.74 10.18
N LYS A 192 11.69 -11.63 10.00
CA LYS A 192 11.03 -10.90 8.93
C LYS A 192 9.62 -10.49 9.36
N GLY A 193 8.97 -9.67 8.56
CA GLY A 193 7.57 -9.27 8.73
C GLY A 193 7.38 -8.01 9.59
N LEU A 194 6.26 -7.34 9.38
CA LEU A 194 5.84 -6.12 10.06
C LEU A 194 4.66 -6.44 10.98
N ARG A 195 4.54 -5.73 12.11
CA ARG A 195 3.50 -6.00 13.11
C ARG A 195 2.18 -5.37 12.66
N GLN A 196 1.15 -6.19 12.47
CA GLN A 196 -0.20 -5.66 12.23
C GLN A 196 -0.71 -4.92 13.47
N GLY A 197 -1.26 -3.72 13.27
CA GLY A 197 -1.71 -2.84 14.35
C GLY A 197 -0.65 -1.88 14.88
N ASP A 198 0.62 -2.02 14.46
CA ASP A 198 1.67 -1.04 14.73
C ASP A 198 1.55 0.15 13.74
N PRO A 199 1.43 1.40 14.22
CA PRO A 199 1.35 2.59 13.37
C PRO A 199 2.51 2.72 12.37
N LEU A 200 3.73 2.31 12.73
CA LEU A 200 4.91 2.40 11.87
C LEU A 200 4.90 1.36 10.75
N SER A 201 4.27 0.21 10.98
CA SER A 201 4.26 -0.90 10.02
C SER A 201 3.55 -0.52 8.72
N LEU A 202 2.56 0.39 8.75
CA LEU A 202 1.92 0.89 7.53
C LEU A 202 2.91 1.69 6.66
N PHE A 203 3.67 2.61 7.25
CA PHE A 203 4.64 3.43 6.52
C PHE A 203 5.77 2.59 5.94
N LEU A 204 6.29 1.65 6.72
CA LEU A 204 7.34 0.73 6.27
C LEU A 204 6.85 -0.19 5.16
N PHE A 205 5.58 -0.59 5.19
CA PHE A 205 4.99 -1.35 4.11
C PHE A 205 4.93 -0.53 2.80
N LEU A 206 4.60 0.77 2.87
CA LEU A 206 4.62 1.64 1.69
C LEU A 206 6.03 1.75 1.09
N ILE A 207 7.06 1.87 1.93
CA ILE A 207 8.47 1.85 1.48
C ILE A 207 8.80 0.53 0.79
N ALA A 208 8.38 -0.60 1.36
CA ALA A 208 8.59 -1.91 0.74
C ALA A 208 7.88 -2.03 -0.63
N ALA A 209 6.64 -1.55 -0.73
CA ALA A 209 5.83 -1.57 -1.95
C ALA A 209 6.42 -0.69 -3.06
N GLU A 210 7.05 0.45 -2.74
CA GLU A 210 7.67 1.34 -3.71
C GLU A 210 8.73 0.63 -4.57
N GLY A 211 9.39 -0.41 -4.05
CA GLY A 211 10.32 -1.22 -4.84
C GLY A 211 9.66 -1.90 -6.04
N LEU A 212 8.39 -2.34 -5.94
CA LEU A 212 7.66 -2.89 -7.08
C LEU A 212 7.43 -1.80 -8.14
N THR A 213 7.03 -0.60 -7.72
CA THR A 213 6.88 0.56 -8.60
C THR A 213 8.22 0.91 -9.28
N GLY A 214 9.33 0.84 -8.56
CA GLY A 214 10.68 1.03 -9.13
C GLY A 214 11.03 0.02 -10.23
N ILE A 215 10.76 -1.27 -10.00
CA ILE A 215 11.01 -2.32 -11.01
C ILE A 215 10.13 -2.08 -12.25
N ILE A 216 8.86 -1.74 -12.08
CA ILE A 216 7.93 -1.48 -13.19
C ILE A 216 8.38 -0.26 -13.99
N LYS A 217 8.71 0.86 -13.32
CA LYS A 217 9.23 2.07 -13.98
C LYS A 217 10.46 1.74 -14.83
N ARG A 218 11.38 0.94 -14.30
CA ARG A 218 12.56 0.50 -15.05
C ARG A 218 12.22 -0.37 -16.25
N ALA A 219 11.26 -1.28 -16.13
CA ALA A 219 10.81 -2.09 -17.25
C ALA A 219 10.18 -1.24 -18.37
N VAL A 220 9.49 -0.15 -18.01
CA VAL A 220 8.94 0.83 -18.97
C VAL A 220 10.05 1.61 -19.66
N GLU A 221 11.03 2.13 -18.89
CA GLU A 221 12.19 2.84 -19.45
C GLU A 221 12.98 1.99 -20.44
N LEU A 222 13.10 0.69 -20.17
CA LEU A 222 13.78 -0.26 -21.05
C LEU A 222 12.92 -0.73 -22.24
N GLY A 223 11.66 -0.28 -22.33
CA GLY A 223 10.72 -0.68 -23.37
C GLY A 223 10.21 -2.13 -23.26
N LEU A 224 10.46 -2.79 -22.12
CA LEU A 224 10.04 -4.17 -21.85
C LEU A 224 8.57 -4.25 -21.39
N TYR A 225 8.06 -3.17 -20.78
CA TYR A 225 6.68 -3.07 -20.33
C TYR A 225 6.00 -1.82 -20.91
N ARG A 226 4.78 -1.99 -21.40
CA ARG A 226 3.94 -0.92 -21.93
C ARG A 226 2.67 -0.83 -21.12
N GLY A 227 2.61 0.14 -20.22
CA GLY A 227 1.36 0.53 -19.57
C GLY A 227 0.38 1.21 -20.52
N TYR A 228 -0.76 1.62 -19.98
CA TYR A 228 -1.83 2.23 -20.76
C TYR A 228 -1.55 3.70 -21.09
N LYS A 229 -1.67 4.06 -22.37
CA LYS A 229 -1.42 5.42 -22.86
C LYS A 229 -2.64 6.32 -22.67
N VAL A 230 -2.61 7.17 -21.65
CA VAL A 230 -3.69 8.15 -21.36
C VAL A 230 -3.67 9.29 -22.37
N SER A 231 -2.47 9.80 -22.68
CA SER A 231 -2.21 10.81 -23.72
C SER A 231 -0.82 10.60 -24.30
N ASP A 232 -0.40 11.41 -25.28
CA ASP A 232 0.93 11.31 -25.89
C ASP A 232 2.08 11.43 -24.88
N ASN A 233 1.85 12.13 -23.76
CA ASN A 233 2.87 12.39 -22.75
C ASN A 233 2.61 11.67 -21.42
N ILE A 234 1.49 10.94 -21.29
CA ILE A 234 1.08 10.33 -20.03
C ILE A 234 0.76 8.85 -20.24
N GLN A 235 1.52 8.00 -19.56
CA GLN A 235 1.33 6.56 -19.51
C GLN A 235 1.09 6.13 -18.07
N PHE A 236 0.13 5.22 -17.89
CA PHE A 236 -0.24 4.66 -16.60
C PHE A 236 0.12 3.18 -16.53
N ASN A 237 0.91 2.80 -15.52
CA ASN A 237 1.49 1.46 -15.43
C ASN A 237 0.99 0.70 -14.21
N VAL A 238 0.96 1.36 -13.05
CA VAL A 238 0.69 0.76 -11.76
C VAL A 238 0.02 1.76 -10.81
N LEU A 239 -0.91 1.25 -10.01
CA LEU A 239 -1.44 1.90 -8.82
C LEU A 239 -1.27 0.96 -7.64
N GLN A 240 -0.73 1.47 -6.53
CA GLN A 240 -0.59 0.72 -5.29
C GLN A 240 -1.29 1.47 -4.17
N PHE A 241 -2.06 0.73 -3.39
CA PHE A 241 -2.59 1.18 -2.11
C PHE A 241 -2.42 0.07 -1.08
N ALA A 242 -1.43 0.22 -0.19
CA ALA A 242 -1.01 -0.87 0.68
C ALA A 242 -0.82 -2.18 -0.13
N ASP A 243 -1.44 -3.28 0.31
CA ASP A 243 -1.35 -4.60 -0.31
C ASP A 243 -2.18 -4.75 -1.61
N ASP A 244 -3.10 -3.84 -1.86
CA ASP A 244 -3.92 -3.78 -3.07
C ASP A 244 -3.15 -3.10 -4.21
N THR A 245 -2.72 -3.88 -5.21
CA THR A 245 -1.99 -3.37 -6.38
C THR A 245 -2.79 -3.60 -7.67
N ILE A 246 -2.86 -2.60 -8.54
CA ILE A 246 -3.41 -2.70 -9.90
C ILE A 246 -2.31 -2.39 -10.90
N LEU A 247 -2.06 -3.33 -11.80
CA LEU A 247 -1.23 -3.14 -12.99
C LEU A 247 -2.14 -2.89 -14.19
N VAL A 248 -1.72 -2.02 -15.11
CA VAL A 248 -2.42 -1.79 -16.37
C VAL A 248 -1.42 -1.89 -17.50
N GLY A 249 -1.78 -2.59 -18.57
CA GLY A 249 -0.90 -2.81 -19.72
C GLY A 249 -1.66 -3.10 -21.01
N GLU A 250 -0.99 -2.91 -22.14
CA GLU A 250 -1.43 -3.36 -23.47
C GLU A 250 -1.51 -4.89 -23.53
N ASP A 251 -2.43 -5.42 -24.34
CA ASP A 251 -2.68 -6.85 -24.52
C ASP A 251 -1.69 -7.54 -25.47
N ASN A 252 -0.40 -7.53 -25.08
CA ASN A 252 0.67 -8.19 -25.81
C ASN A 252 1.46 -9.19 -24.94
N TRP A 253 2.19 -10.10 -25.60
CA TRP A 253 2.96 -11.14 -24.94
C TRP A 253 4.15 -10.62 -24.13
N ASP A 254 4.79 -9.54 -24.60
CA ASP A 254 5.93 -8.92 -23.90
C ASP A 254 5.50 -8.41 -22.52
N ASN A 255 4.33 -7.80 -22.42
CA ASN A 255 3.74 -7.37 -21.16
C ASN A 255 3.44 -8.53 -20.21
N LEU A 256 2.92 -9.65 -20.71
CA LEU A 256 2.67 -10.84 -19.88
C LEU A 256 3.99 -11.38 -19.30
N TRP A 257 5.03 -11.50 -20.13
CA TRP A 257 6.37 -11.92 -19.70
C TRP A 257 6.98 -10.97 -18.69
N SER A 258 6.86 -9.66 -18.95
CA SER A 258 7.33 -8.61 -18.05
C SER A 258 6.63 -8.68 -16.71
N ILE A 259 5.31 -8.79 -16.67
CA ILE A 259 4.56 -8.94 -15.42
C ILE A 259 5.02 -10.16 -14.62
N LYS A 260 5.16 -11.32 -15.28
CA LYS A 260 5.60 -12.54 -14.61
C LYS A 260 7.01 -12.38 -14.03
N SER A 261 7.91 -11.79 -14.79
CA SER A 261 9.31 -11.55 -14.40
C SER A 261 9.43 -10.51 -13.29
N ILE A 262 8.70 -9.40 -13.39
CA ILE A 262 8.63 -8.32 -12.39
C ILE A 262 8.12 -8.88 -11.07
N LEU A 263 6.97 -9.57 -11.07
CA LEU A 263 6.35 -10.08 -9.85
C LEU A 263 7.22 -11.16 -9.19
N ARG A 264 7.86 -12.02 -10.00
CA ARG A 264 8.80 -13.02 -9.48
C ARG A 264 10.05 -12.37 -8.89
N SER A 265 10.62 -11.39 -9.59
CA SER A 265 11.81 -10.67 -9.11
C SER A 265 11.50 -9.92 -7.83
N PHE A 266 10.35 -9.26 -7.76
CA PHE A 266 9.89 -8.55 -6.57
C PHE A 266 9.72 -9.48 -5.37
N GLU A 267 9.13 -10.66 -5.55
CA GLU A 267 9.02 -11.68 -4.48
C GLU A 267 10.41 -12.13 -3.98
N LEU A 268 11.36 -12.36 -4.90
CA LEU A 268 12.71 -12.81 -4.57
C LEU A 268 13.49 -11.76 -3.76
N VAL A 269 13.36 -10.48 -4.11
CA VAL A 269 14.07 -9.40 -3.40
C VAL A 269 13.37 -8.99 -2.10
N SER A 270 12.05 -8.83 -2.11
CA SER A 270 11.30 -8.23 -0.98
C SER A 270 10.78 -9.24 0.04
N GLY A 271 10.66 -10.51 -0.35
CA GLY A 271 9.97 -11.52 0.44
C GLY A 271 8.44 -11.49 0.31
N LEU A 272 7.87 -10.46 -0.31
CA LEU A 272 6.42 -10.35 -0.53
C LEU A 272 5.98 -11.36 -1.58
N LYS A 273 5.50 -12.49 -1.10
CA LYS A 273 4.91 -13.53 -1.92
C LYS A 273 3.54 -13.09 -2.36
N VAL A 274 3.24 -13.34 -3.61
CA VAL A 274 2.02 -12.86 -4.21
C VAL A 274 0.99 -13.97 -4.39
N ASN A 275 -0.26 -13.62 -4.12
CA ASN A 275 -1.37 -14.54 -3.95
C ASN A 275 -2.00 -14.89 -5.30
N PHE A 276 -1.61 -16.04 -5.84
CA PHE A 276 -2.13 -16.55 -7.12
C PHE A 276 -3.65 -16.78 -7.12
N LEU A 277 -4.24 -17.13 -5.97
CA LEU A 277 -5.69 -17.38 -5.87
C LEU A 277 -6.52 -16.09 -5.90
N LYS A 278 -5.98 -15.00 -5.35
CA LYS A 278 -6.68 -13.71 -5.28
C LYS A 278 -6.38 -12.76 -6.44
N ARG A 279 -5.31 -13.03 -7.19
CA ARG A 279 -5.01 -12.27 -8.41
C ARG A 279 -6.11 -12.41 -9.45
N LYS A 280 -6.46 -11.29 -10.06
CA LYS A 280 -7.49 -11.23 -11.12
C LYS A 280 -6.99 -10.43 -12.31
N ILE A 281 -7.42 -10.82 -13.51
CA ILE A 281 -7.17 -10.08 -14.75
C ILE A 281 -8.49 -9.71 -15.41
N TYR A 282 -8.56 -8.49 -15.93
CA TYR A 282 -9.73 -7.89 -16.56
C TYR A 282 -9.32 -7.37 -17.94
N GLY A 283 -10.01 -7.80 -18.99
CA GLY A 283 -9.77 -7.32 -20.36
C GLY A 283 -10.73 -6.20 -20.74
N LEU A 284 -10.21 -5.14 -21.37
CA LEU A 284 -10.99 -4.08 -22.01
C LEU A 284 -10.77 -4.18 -23.53
N HIS A 285 -11.82 -4.59 -24.24
CA HIS A 285 -11.78 -4.90 -25.68
C HIS A 285 -10.77 -5.98 -26.09
N VAL A 286 -10.21 -6.73 -25.14
CA VAL A 286 -9.25 -7.80 -25.40
C VAL A 286 -9.98 -9.07 -25.82
N ALA A 287 -9.42 -9.82 -26.77
CA ALA A 287 -10.01 -11.07 -27.24
C ALA A 287 -10.00 -12.16 -26.16
N ASP A 288 -11.08 -12.94 -26.05
CA ASP A 288 -11.25 -13.99 -25.01
C ASP A 288 -10.13 -15.04 -25.03
N ASN A 289 -9.63 -15.37 -26.21
CA ASN A 289 -8.51 -16.26 -26.44
C ASN A 289 -7.21 -15.71 -25.84
N PHE A 290 -6.93 -14.41 -25.97
CA PHE A 290 -5.79 -13.79 -25.28
C PHE A 290 -5.98 -13.84 -23.76
N MET A 291 -7.18 -13.51 -23.26
CA MET A 291 -7.48 -13.53 -21.82
C MET A 291 -7.28 -14.92 -21.20
N LYS A 292 -7.68 -15.99 -21.88
CA LYS A 292 -7.45 -17.39 -21.46
C LYS A 292 -5.96 -17.73 -21.39
N VAL A 293 -5.19 -17.33 -22.40
CA VAL A 293 -3.73 -17.54 -22.41
C VAL A 293 -3.05 -16.74 -21.29
N ALA A 294 -3.41 -15.47 -21.12
CA ALA A 294 -2.88 -14.61 -20.07
C ALA A 294 -3.17 -15.17 -18.67
N SER A 295 -4.40 -15.60 -18.42
CA SER A 295 -4.82 -16.22 -17.15
C SER A 295 -4.01 -17.49 -16.83
N SER A 296 -3.85 -18.38 -17.81
CA SER A 296 -3.03 -19.59 -17.65
C SER A 296 -1.56 -19.25 -17.38
N PHE A 297 -0.99 -18.34 -18.17
CA PHE A 297 0.43 -17.99 -18.09
C PHE A 297 0.82 -17.27 -16.79
N LEU A 298 -0.04 -16.35 -16.31
CA LEU A 298 0.15 -15.58 -15.08
C LEU A 298 -0.41 -16.29 -13.84
N SER A 299 -1.12 -17.40 -14.02
CA SER A 299 -1.80 -18.15 -12.97
C SER A 299 -2.72 -17.24 -12.14
N CYS A 300 -3.68 -16.59 -12.82
CA CYS A 300 -4.65 -15.68 -12.22
C CYS A 300 -6.07 -15.93 -12.76
N ASN A 301 -7.09 -15.48 -12.02
CA ASN A 301 -8.49 -15.65 -12.42
C ASN A 301 -8.93 -14.55 -13.39
N ILE A 302 -9.69 -14.90 -14.43
CA ILE A 302 -10.34 -13.91 -15.30
C ILE A 302 -11.59 -13.38 -14.59
N ASP A 303 -11.78 -12.07 -14.61
CA ASP A 303 -12.98 -11.43 -14.09
C ASP A 303 -13.36 -10.23 -15.00
N SER A 304 -14.52 -9.62 -14.75
CA SER A 304 -15.11 -8.58 -15.58
C SER A 304 -15.31 -7.27 -14.83
N THR A 305 -15.39 -6.16 -15.57
CA THR A 305 -15.80 -4.87 -14.99
C THR A 305 -17.33 -4.80 -14.93
N PRO A 306 -17.93 -4.23 -13.86
CA PRO A 306 -17.28 -3.58 -12.74
C PRO A 306 -16.78 -4.53 -11.64
N PHE A 307 -15.70 -4.16 -10.95
CA PHE A 307 -15.13 -4.90 -9.81
C PHE A 307 -14.94 -4.00 -8.59
N ARG A 308 -14.68 -4.57 -7.40
CA ARG A 308 -14.41 -3.78 -6.18
C ARG A 308 -12.92 -3.52 -5.97
N PHE A 309 -12.56 -2.27 -5.73
CA PHE A 309 -11.22 -1.84 -5.32
C PHE A 309 -11.34 -0.89 -4.13
N LEU A 310 -10.66 -1.18 -3.02
CA LEU A 310 -10.77 -0.42 -1.77
C LEU A 310 -12.22 -0.26 -1.27
N GLY A 311 -13.06 -1.26 -1.54
CA GLY A 311 -14.49 -1.25 -1.19
C GLY A 311 -15.39 -0.43 -2.13
N ILE A 312 -14.83 0.23 -3.14
CA ILE A 312 -15.55 1.07 -4.11
C ILE A 312 -15.68 0.34 -5.45
N PRO A 313 -16.84 0.38 -6.13
CA PRO A 313 -17.00 -0.21 -7.45
C PRO A 313 -16.20 0.59 -8.50
N VAL A 314 -15.42 -0.14 -9.28
CA VAL A 314 -14.55 0.34 -10.36
C VAL A 314 -15.06 -0.18 -11.69
N GLY A 315 -15.16 0.69 -12.69
CA GLY A 315 -15.75 0.44 -14.01
C GLY A 315 -17.29 0.45 -14.03
N ALA A 316 -17.93 0.84 -12.91
CA ALA A 316 -19.38 1.03 -12.81
C ALA A 316 -19.74 2.48 -13.18
N ASN A 317 -20.97 2.74 -13.61
CA ASN A 317 -21.40 4.09 -13.94
C ASN A 317 -21.58 4.93 -12.65
N PRO A 318 -20.72 5.93 -12.37
CA PRO A 318 -20.77 6.68 -11.11
C PRO A 318 -21.99 7.61 -11.02
N ARG A 319 -22.66 7.89 -12.14
CA ARG A 319 -23.87 8.73 -12.20
C ARG A 319 -25.14 8.00 -11.77
N ARG A 320 -25.10 6.67 -11.64
CA ARG A 320 -26.25 5.88 -11.16
C ARG A 320 -26.21 5.78 -9.64
N CYS A 321 -27.28 6.22 -8.98
CA CYS A 321 -27.42 6.11 -7.52
C CYS A 321 -27.21 4.66 -7.02
N ALA A 322 -27.71 3.67 -7.77
CA ALA A 322 -27.54 2.25 -7.47
C ALA A 322 -26.07 1.79 -7.35
N THR A 323 -25.13 2.45 -8.03
CA THR A 323 -23.69 2.16 -7.94
C THR A 323 -23.17 2.35 -6.51
N TRP A 324 -23.73 3.30 -5.76
CA TRP A 324 -23.28 3.67 -4.42
C TRP A 324 -24.01 2.91 -3.30
N ASN A 325 -25.11 2.21 -3.60
CA ASN A 325 -25.93 1.51 -2.61
C ASN A 325 -25.12 0.52 -1.76
N GLY A 326 -24.22 -0.26 -2.37
CA GLY A 326 -23.39 -1.22 -1.63
C GLY A 326 -22.37 -0.57 -0.68
N ILE A 327 -21.93 0.66 -0.96
CA ILE A 327 -21.09 1.45 -0.03
C ILE A 327 -21.96 1.96 1.11
N ILE A 328 -23.14 2.51 0.79
CA ILE A 328 -24.09 3.03 1.77
C ILE A 328 -24.53 1.92 2.73
N GLU A 329 -24.84 0.72 2.23
CA GLU A 329 -25.21 -0.44 3.05
C GLU A 329 -24.05 -0.93 3.93
N SER A 330 -22.82 -0.94 3.41
CA SER A 330 -21.63 -1.29 4.19
C SER A 330 -21.38 -0.27 5.32
N MET A 331 -21.53 1.03 5.05
CA MET A 331 -21.47 2.08 6.05
C MET A 331 -22.58 1.92 7.10
N LYS A 332 -23.83 1.70 6.66
CA LYS A 332 -24.97 1.45 7.56
C LYS A 332 -24.74 0.24 8.45
N SER A 333 -24.23 -0.88 7.90
CA SER A 333 -23.93 -2.10 8.65
C SER A 333 -22.84 -1.89 9.71
N LYS A 334 -21.78 -1.16 9.37
CA LYS A 334 -20.73 -0.80 10.35
C LYS A 334 -21.28 0.10 11.44
N LEU A 335 -22.07 1.11 11.10
CA LEU A 335 -22.70 2.00 12.07
C LEU A 335 -23.72 1.29 12.97
N SER A 336 -24.47 0.32 12.44
CA SER A 336 -25.40 -0.48 13.24
C SER A 336 -24.69 -1.42 14.23
N SER A 337 -23.43 -1.78 13.97
CA SER A 337 -22.63 -2.58 14.93
C SER A 337 -22.01 -1.77 16.06
N TRP A 338 -22.22 -0.44 16.06
CA TRP A 338 -21.75 0.50 17.09
C TRP A 338 -22.90 0.98 17.99
N GLN A 339 -24.10 0.45 17.79
CA GLN A 339 -25.18 0.43 18.78
C GLN A 339 -24.96 -0.76 19.72
#